data_AF-R7V181-F1
#
_entry.id   AF-R7V181-F1
#
_cell.length_a   1.000
_cell.length_b   1.000
_cell.length_c   1.000
_cell.angle_alpha   90.00
_cell.angle_beta   90.00
_cell.angle_gamma   90.00
#
_symmetry.space_group_name_H-M   'P 1'
#
loop_
_entity.id
_entity.type
_entity.pdbx_description
1 polymer ?
#
loop_
_entity_poly.entity_id
_entity_poly.type
_entity_poly.pdbx_seq_one_letter_code
_entity_poly.pdbx_strand_id
1 'polypeptide(L)' 'QQSTFSTYKNRNTAKALVGITQGGMVSFVSAAYGGSISDRQIVERSSLVRKCDCADKIMADKGFNVQDMFESQNTNF' A
#
# COMPACT_ATOMS: atom_id res chain seq x y z
N GLN A 1 -11.72 -3.15 20.74
CA GLN A 1 -10.93 -1.89 20.65
C GLN A 1 -9.44 -2.11 20.31
N GLN A 2 -8.95 -3.35 20.17
CA GLN A 2 -7.52 -3.63 19.90
C GLN A 2 -7.10 -3.36 18.44
N SER A 3 -8.04 -3.36 17.48
CA SER A 3 -7.78 -3.28 16.03
C SER A 3 -7.38 -1.88 15.51
N THR A 4 -7.53 -0.83 16.32
CA THR A 4 -7.19 0.55 15.96
C THR A 4 -5.99 1.08 16.74
N PHE A 5 -5.62 0.42 17.83
CA PHE A 5 -4.53 0.88 18.69
C PHE A 5 -3.18 0.56 18.04
N SER A 6 -2.43 1.60 17.67
CA SER A 6 -1.07 1.44 17.18
C SER A 6 -0.10 1.57 18.34
N THR A 7 0.55 0.48 18.73
CA THR A 7 1.61 0.48 19.75
C THR A 7 2.72 1.47 19.41
N TYR A 8 3.01 1.64 18.11
CA TYR A 8 4.01 2.59 17.62
C TYR A 8 3.66 4.07 17.91
N LYS A 9 2.38 4.43 17.91
CA LYS A 9 1.90 5.81 18.17
C LYS A 9 1.23 5.99 19.53
N ASN A 10 1.10 4.91 20.31
CA ASN A 10 0.43 4.86 21.61
C ASN A 10 -0.98 5.51 21.63
N ARG A 11 -1.70 5.41 20.51
CA ARG A 11 -3.05 5.94 20.33
C ARG A 11 -3.78 5.14 19.25
N ASN A 12 -5.11 5.23 19.23
CA ASN A 12 -5.90 4.75 18.10
C ASN A 12 -5.57 5.56 16.84
N THR A 13 -5.12 4.89 15.80
CA THR A 13 -4.82 5.50 14.49
C THR A 13 -5.65 4.81 13.42
N ALA A 14 -5.80 5.50 12.28
CA ALA A 14 -6.28 4.90 11.04
C ALA A 14 -5.16 5.01 10.00
N LYS A 15 -5.12 4.05 9.09
CA LYS A 15 -4.17 3.99 7.96
C LYS A 15 -4.95 3.96 6.66
N ALA A 16 -4.43 4.62 5.64
CA ALA A 16 -4.90 4.52 4.27
C ALA A 16 -3.70 4.49 3.32
N LEU A 17 -3.83 3.78 2.20
CA LEU A 17 -2.82 3.72 1.15
C LEU A 17 -3.17 4.74 0.08
N VAL A 18 -2.20 5.56 -0.29
CA VAL A 18 -2.31 6.54 -1.37
C VAL A 18 -1.28 6.21 -2.44
N GLY A 19 -1.74 6.02 -3.67
CA GLY A 19 -0.89 5.85 -4.85
C GLY A 19 -0.83 7.16 -5.64
N ILE A 20 0.39 7.61 -5.94
CA ILE A 20 0.65 8.86 -6.67
C ILE A 20 1.34 8.51 -8.00
N THR A 21 0.93 9.13 -9.10
CA THR A 21 1.58 8.99 -10.41
C THR A 21 2.94 9.68 -10.42
N GLN A 22 3.78 9.36 -11.40
CA GLN A 22 5.06 10.06 -11.61
C GLN A 22 4.88 11.58 -11.80
N GLY A 23 3.70 12.03 -12.28
CA GLY A 23 3.34 13.45 -12.41
C GLY A 23 2.86 14.11 -11.12
N GLY A 24 2.88 13.42 -9.98
CA GLY A 24 2.45 13.96 -8.69
C GLY A 24 0.93 13.97 -8.47
N MET A 25 0.15 13.35 -9.35
CA MET A 25 -1.31 13.26 -9.20
C MET A 25 -1.70 12.03 -8.37
N VAL A 26 -2.69 12.18 -7.48
CA VAL A 26 -3.26 11.04 -6.76
C VAL A 26 -4.04 10.16 -7.74
N SER A 27 -3.61 8.91 -7.89
CA SER A 27 -4.24 7.92 -8.78
C SER A 27 -5.05 6.86 -8.02
N PHE A 28 -4.75 6.69 -6.73
CA PHE A 28 -5.38 5.67 -5.92
C PHE A 28 -5.49 6.08 -4.46
N VAL A 29 -6.61 5.77 -3.83
CA VAL A 29 -6.82 5.85 -2.38
C VAL A 29 -7.54 4.59 -1.94
N SER A 30 -6.99 3.87 -0.96
CA SER A 30 -7.67 2.69 -0.39
C SER A 30 -8.76 3.08 0.59
N ALA A 31 -9.62 2.11 0.95
CA ALA A 31 -10.40 2.22 2.18
C ALA A 31 -9.49 2.48 3.39
N ALA A 32 -10.04 3.15 4.41
CA ALA A 32 -9.34 3.35 5.67
C ALA A 32 -9.37 2.06 6.51
N TYR A 33 -8.25 1.76 7.15
CA TYR A 33 -8.07 0.62 8.03
C TYR A 33 -7.67 1.06 9.43
N GLY A 34 -7.90 0.21 10.43
CA GLY A 34 -7.42 0.44 11.78
C GLY A 34 -5.89 0.43 11.85
N GLY A 35 -5.32 1.23 12.75
CA GLY A 35 -3.89 1.48 12.88
C GLY A 35 -3.00 0.29 13.16
N SER A 36 -3.57 -0.84 13.58
CA SER A 36 -2.84 -2.08 13.86
C SER A 36 -2.60 -2.94 12.62
N ILE A 37 -3.23 -2.64 11.47
CA ILE A 37 -3.01 -3.39 10.23
C ILE A 37 -1.60 -3.12 9.69
N SER A 38 -0.97 -4.14 9.11
CA SER A 38 0.30 -3.95 8.42
C SER A 38 0.09 -3.28 7.07
N ASP A 39 1.10 -2.53 6.61
CA ASP A 39 0.97 -1.81 5.36
C ASP A 39 0.92 -2.77 4.16
N ARG A 40 1.62 -3.91 4.26
CA ARG A 40 1.54 -5.04 3.33
C ARG A 40 0.10 -5.56 3.16
N GLN A 41 -0.60 -5.79 4.28
CA GLN A 41 -1.98 -6.27 4.25
C GLN A 41 -2.95 -5.26 3.61
N ILE A 42 -2.67 -3.96 3.74
CA ILE A 42 -3.45 -2.93 3.04
C ILE A 42 -3.26 -3.07 1.52
N VAL A 43 -2.02 -3.29 1.05
CA VAL A 43 -1.75 -3.48 -0.38
C VAL A 43 -2.41 -4.75 -0.92
N GLU A 44 -2.28 -5.89 -0.22
CA GLU A 44 -2.90 -7.17 -0.62
C GLU A 44 -4.42 -7.08 -0.76
N ARG A 45 -5.06 -6.33 0.15
CA ARG A 45 -6.51 -6.11 0.13
C ARG A 45 -6.95 -5.03 -0.86
N SER A 46 -6.01 -4.25 -1.39
CA SER A 46 -6.29 -3.18 -2.32
C SER A 46 -6.29 -3.67 -3.76
N SER A 47 -6.95 -2.93 -4.64
CA SER A 47 -6.83 -3.14 -6.08
C SER A 47 -5.60 -2.44 -6.68
N LEU A 48 -4.64 -1.97 -5.87
CA LEU A 48 -3.50 -1.18 -6.36
C LEU A 48 -2.62 -2.02 -7.30
N VAL A 49 -2.29 -3.26 -6.91
CA VAL A 49 -1.44 -4.15 -7.71
C VAL A 49 -2.01 -4.36 -9.11
N ARG A 50 -3.34 -4.45 -9.25
CA ARG A 50 -4.03 -4.63 -10.54
C ARG A 50 -4.08 -3.36 -11.41
N LYS A 51 -3.83 -2.19 -10.83
CA LYS A 51 -3.82 -0.90 -11.54
C LYS A 51 -2.44 -0.55 -12.09
N CYS A 52 -1.39 -1.22 -11.63
CA CYS A 52 -0.03 -1.06 -12.11
C CYS A 52 0.21 -1.98 -13.30
N ASP A 53 0.84 -1.45 -14.34
CA ASP A 53 1.26 -2.21 -15.51
C ASP A 53 2.67 -2.80 -15.30
N CYS A 54 3.03 -3.82 -16.07
CA CYS A 54 4.35 -4.46 -16.06
C CYS A 54 5.47 -3.45 -16.34
N ALA A 55 5.18 -2.42 -17.13
CA ALA A 55 6.11 -1.35 -17.49
C ALA A 55 6.27 -0.27 -16.39
N ASP A 56 5.41 -0.26 -15.37
CA ASP A 56 5.44 0.77 -14.34
C ASP A 56 6.56 0.52 -13.32
N LYS A 57 7.31 1.59 -13.01
CA LYS A 57 8.27 1.59 -11.90
C LYS A 57 7.56 2.02 -10.62
N ILE A 58 7.37 1.07 -9.71
CA ILE A 58 6.76 1.33 -8.40
C ILE A 58 7.85 1.69 -7.40
N MET A 59 7.61 2.75 -6.62
CA MET A 59 8.47 3.18 -5.52
C MET A 59 7.66 3.17 -4.23
N ALA A 60 8.28 2.77 -3.13
CA ALA A 60 7.67 2.77 -1.81
C ALA A 60 8.67 3.25 -0.76
N ASP A 61 8.16 3.70 0.39
CA ASP A 61 9.00 4.19 1.49
C ASP A 61 9.93 3.09 2.05
N LYS A 62 11.09 3.52 2.56
CA LYS A 62 12.10 2.63 3.16
C LYS A 62 11.54 1.95 4.42
N GLY A 63 11.03 0.73 4.26
CA GLY A 63 10.33 -0.04 5.30
C GLY A 63 9.00 -0.65 4.80
N PHE A 64 8.55 -0.25 3.62
CA PHE A 64 7.33 -0.72 2.99
C PHE A 64 7.66 -1.88 2.02
N ASN A 65 7.80 -3.09 2.56
CA ASN A 65 8.23 -4.27 1.80
C ASN A 65 7.05 -4.93 1.06
N VAL A 66 6.75 -4.41 -0.14
CA VAL A 66 5.69 -4.91 -1.03
C VAL A 66 6.17 -5.12 -2.47
N GLN A 67 7.46 -4.93 -2.72
CA GLN A 67 8.03 -4.95 -4.07
C GLN A 67 7.74 -6.29 -4.76
N ASP A 68 7.80 -7.39 -4.00
CA ASP A 68 7.49 -8.75 -4.42
C ASP A 68 6.07 -8.89 -5.01
N MET A 69 5.10 -8.09 -4.55
CA MET A 69 3.73 -8.13 -5.07
C MET A 69 3.63 -7.55 -6.48
N PHE A 70 4.44 -6.55 -6.78
CA PHE A 70 4.44 -5.88 -8.08
C PHE A 70 5.38 -6.58 -9.08
N GLU A 71 6.38 -7.31 -8.60
CA GLU A 71 7.27 -8.12 -9.45
C GLU A 71 6.55 -9.26 -10.16
N SER A 72 5.51 -9.85 -9.55
CA SER A 72 4.72 -10.94 -10.16
C SER A 72 3.98 -10.55 -11.45
N GLN A 73 3.71 -9.25 -11.66
CA GLN A 73 3.13 -8.74 -12.90
C GLN A 73 4.14 -8.77 -14.05
N ASN A 74 5.45 -8.79 -13.79
CA ASN A 74 6.51 -8.58 -14.77
C ASN A 74 6.96 -9.85 -15.51
N THR A 75 6.07 -10.84 -15.66
CA THR A 75 6.36 -12.12 -16.33
C THR A 75 5.48 -12.31 -17.57
N ASN A 76 5.86 -11.65 -18.67
CA ASN A 76 5.49 -12.07 -20.03
C ASN A 76 6.72 -11.89 -20.92
N PHE A 77 7.34 -13.02 -21.30
CA PHE A 77 8.33 -13.12 -22.37
C PHE A 77 7.63 -13.49 -23.68
#